data_AF-A0A1G5BN38-F1
#
_entry.id   AF-A0A1G5BN38-F1
#
_cell.length_a   1.000
_cell.length_b   1.000
_cell.length_c   1.000
_cell.angle_alpha   90.00
_cell.angle_beta   90.00
_cell.angle_gamma   90.00
#
_symmetry.space_group_name_H-M   'P 1'
#
loop_
_entity.id
_entity.type
_entity.pdbx_description
1 polymer ?
#
loop_
_entity_poly.entity_id
_entity_poly.type
_entity_poly.pdbx_seq_one_letter_code
_entity_poly.pdbx_strand_id
1 'polypeptide(L)' 'MARLPRFIIPGQPQHVILRGNNRTAVFSEEADYRFYLNKLRLACKKHGCDIHAYVLIDNMVKGESYWAQ' A
#
# COMPACT_ATOMS: atom_id res chain seq x y z
N MET A 1 -13.15 15.65 -10.01
CA MET A 1 -14.18 15.59 -8.94
C MET A 1 -13.51 15.83 -7.59
N ALA A 2 -14.16 16.60 -6.70
CA ALA A 2 -13.68 16.80 -5.34
C ALA A 2 -13.78 15.49 -4.56
N ARG A 3 -12.71 15.12 -3.83
CA ARG A 3 -12.76 14.00 -2.89
C ARG A 3 -13.54 14.44 -1.65
N LEU A 4 -14.38 13.55 -1.13
CA LEU A 4 -15.02 13.77 0.17
C LEU A 4 -13.96 13.95 1.27
N PRO A 5 -14.23 14.78 2.29
CA PRO A 5 -13.37 14.89 3.46
C PRO A 5 -13.16 13.52 4.10
N ARG A 6 -11.94 13.28 4.60
CA ARG A 6 -11.66 12.07 5.38
C ARG A 6 -12.16 12.29 6.81
N PHE A 7 -12.83 11.29 7.37
CA PHE A 7 -13.16 11.29 8.80
C PHE A 7 -11.88 11.14 9.63
N ILE A 8 -11.74 11.99 10.65
CA ILE A 8 -10.66 11.94 11.64
C ILE A 8 -11.33 11.77 12.99
N ILE A 9 -11.53 10.51 13.40
CA ILE A 9 -12.17 10.17 14.66
C ILE A 9 -11.08 9.62 15.59
N PRO A 10 -10.80 10.27 16.74
CA PRO A 10 -9.80 9.81 17.69
C PRO A 10 -10.07 8.37 18.15
N GLY A 11 -9.01 7.56 18.22
CA GLY A 11 -9.07 6.18 18.71
C GLY A 11 -9.71 5.16 17.75
N GLN A 12 -10.16 5.58 16.56
CA GLN A 12 -10.74 4.66 15.58
C GLN A 12 -9.68 4.21 14.56
N PRO A 13 -9.55 2.89 14.30
CA PRO A 13 -8.61 2.38 13.31
C PRO A 13 -9.03 2.83 11.90
N GLN A 14 -8.04 3.20 11.08
CA GLN A 14 -8.26 3.56 9.69
C GLN A 14 -7.75 2.46 8.75
N HIS A 15 -8.56 2.09 7.77
CA HIS A 15 -8.14 1.21 6.70
C HIS A 15 -7.42 2.03 5.61
N VAL A 16 -6.09 1.88 5.54
CA VAL A 16 -5.23 2.56 4.56
C VAL A 16 -4.89 1.62 3.41
N ILE A 17 -5.05 2.11 2.17
CA ILE A 17 -4.76 1.33 0.96
C ILE A 17 -3.70 2.09 0.14
N LEU A 18 -2.60 1.41 -0.17
CA LEU A 18 -1.58 1.85 -1.11
C LEU A 18 -1.80 1.17 -2.45
N ARG A 19 -1.89 1.95 -3.54
CA ARG A 19 -1.89 1.44 -4.91
C ARG A 19 -0.89 2.19 -5.75
N GLY A 20 -0.25 1.48 -6.67
CA GLY A 20 0.67 2.08 -7.63
C GLY A 20 -0.08 3.02 -8.58
N ASN A 21 0.62 4.06 -9.02
CA ASN A 21 0.06 4.96 -10.02
C ASN A 21 -0.22 4.18 -11.31
N ASN A 22 -1.32 4.48 -12.01
CA ASN A 22 -1.71 3.75 -13.23
C ASN A 22 -1.75 2.22 -13.08
N ARG A 23 -2.05 1.71 -11.88
CA ARG A 23 -2.09 0.26 -11.55
C ARG A 23 -0.74 -0.44 -11.73
N THR A 24 0.37 0.29 -11.76
CA THR A 24 1.70 -0.31 -11.78
C THR A 24 1.98 -1.04 -10.46
N ALA A 25 2.95 -1.94 -10.50
CA ALA A 25 3.46 -2.60 -9.31
C ALA A 25 4.01 -1.55 -8.33
N VAL A 26 3.63 -1.68 -7.06
CA VAL A 26 4.21 -0.88 -5.96
C VAL A 26 5.53 -1.50 -5.50
N PHE A 27 5.60 -2.82 -5.58
CA PHE A 27 6.75 -3.63 -5.19
C PHE A 27 7.12 -4.49 -6.39
N SER A 28 8.38 -4.43 -6.83
CA SER A 28 8.88 -5.18 -7.98
C SER A 28 9.74 -6.36 -7.55
N GLU A 29 10.40 -6.25 -6.39
CA GLU A 29 11.25 -7.28 -5.83
C GLU A 29 11.07 -7.42 -4.31
N GLU A 30 11.55 -8.53 -3.74
CA GLU A 30 11.40 -8.83 -2.32
C GLU A 30 11.99 -7.72 -1.42
N ALA A 31 13.06 -7.06 -1.87
CA ALA A 31 13.69 -5.95 -1.16
C ALA A 31 12.73 -4.77 -0.94
N ASP A 32 11.83 -4.51 -1.90
CA ASP A 32 10.86 -3.41 -1.80
C ASP A 32 9.86 -3.64 -0.66
N TYR A 33 9.38 -4.88 -0.50
CA TYR A 33 8.48 -5.24 0.60
C TYR A 33 9.13 -5.04 1.96
N ARG A 34 10.38 -5.51 2.11
CA ARG A 34 11.16 -5.38 3.35
C ARG A 34 11.46 -3.91 3.66
N PHE A 35 11.83 -3.14 2.64
CA PHE A 35 12.07 -1.71 2.76
C PHE A 35 10.80 -0.98 3.21
N TYR A 36 9.66 -1.27 2.58
CA TYR A 36 8.38 -0.67 2.93
C TYR A 36 7.96 -0.96 4.37
N LEU A 37 8.04 -2.23 4.80
CA LEU A 37 7.70 -2.61 6.18
C LEU A 37 8.58 -1.91 7.21
N ASN A 38 9.89 -1.75 6.92
CA ASN A 38 10.78 -0.99 7.79
C ASN A 38 10.37 0.49 7.86
N LYS A 39 10.09 1.12 6.72
CA LYS A 39 9.62 2.52 6.68
C LYS A 39 8.28 2.70 7.40
N LEU A 40 7.33 1.78 7.21
CA LEU A 40 6.04 1.79 7.87
C LEU A 40 6.21 1.72 9.39
N ARG A 41 7.04 0.80 9.88
CA ARG A 41 7.37 0.69 11.32
C ARG A 41 7.99 1.98 11.86
N LEU A 42 8.95 2.57 11.15
CA LEU A 42 9.59 3.82 11.57
C LEU A 42 8.60 4.98 11.63
N ALA A 43 7.71 5.08 10.65
CA ALA A 43 6.65 6.10 10.61
C ALA A 43 5.67 5.91 11.79
N CYS A 44 5.20 4.69 12.03
CA CYS A 44 4.33 4.36 13.16
C CYS A 44 4.97 4.75 14.50
N LYS A 45 6.25 4.42 14.70
CA LYS A 45 7.00 4.84 15.91
C LYS A 45 7.11 6.36 16.02
N LYS A 46 7.38 7.05 14.91
CA LYS A 46 7.51 8.52 14.89
C LYS A 46 6.20 9.23 15.22
N HIS A 47 5.07 8.67 14.80
CA HIS A 47 3.75 9.30 14.91
C HIS A 47 2.86 8.71 16.01
N GLY A 48 3.33 7.71 16.76
CA GLY A 48 2.54 7.06 17.81
C GLY A 48 1.33 6.30 17.27
N CYS A 49 1.46 5.67 16.10
CA CYS A 49 0.40 4.90 15.47
C CYS A 49 0.63 3.40 15.66
N ASP A 50 -0.42 2.68 16.03
CA ASP A 50 -0.42 1.22 16.07
C ASP A 50 -0.86 0.62 14.74
N ILE A 51 -0.30 -0.53 14.40
CA ILE A 51 -0.72 -1.34 13.24
C ILE A 51 -1.46 -2.55 13.78
N HIS A 52 -2.78 -2.60 13.54
CA HIS A 52 -3.61 -3.73 13.94
C HIS A 52 -3.45 -4.93 13.01
N ALA A 53 -3.36 -4.67 11.70
CA ALA A 53 -3.16 -5.69 10.66
C ALA A 53 -2.62 -5.05 9.38
N TYR A 54 -1.96 -5.84 8.53
CA TYR A 54 -1.56 -5.43 7.19
C TYR A 54 -1.57 -6.64 6.24
N VAL A 55 -1.74 -6.36 4.95
CA VAL A 55 -1.54 -7.33 3.86
C VAL A 55 -0.78 -6.63 2.74
N LEU A 56 0.22 -7.31 2.18
CA LEU A 56 0.95 -6.86 1.00
C LEU A 56 0.57 -7.79 -0.15
N ILE A 57 -0.06 -7.24 -1.17
CA ILE A 57 -0.54 -7.98 -2.34
C ILE A 57 0.23 -7.49 -3.56
N ASP A 58 0.73 -8.41 -4.35
CA ASP A 58 1.28 -8.09 -5.66
C ASP A 58 0.13 -7.68 -6.60
N ASN A 59 0.14 -6.42 -7.04
CA ASN A 59 -0.86 -5.87 -7.96
C ASN A 59 -0.47 -6.11 -9.43
N MET A 60 0.61 -6.86 -9.70
CA MET A 60 1.04 -7.14 -11.07
C MET A 60 -0.06 -7.85 -11.86
N VAL A 61 -0.69 -7.14 -12.78
CA VAL A 61 -1.38 -7.76 -13.91
C VAL A 61 -0.29 -8.31 -14.82
N LYS A 62 -0.01 -9.61 -14.73
CA LYS A 62 0.75 -10.32 -15.76
C LYS A 62 -0.11 -10.34 -17.02
N GLY A 63 0.00 -9.30 -17.82
CA GLY A 63 -0.48 -9.32 -19.20
C GLY A 63 0.41 -10.27 -19.99
N GLU A 64 0.10 -11.56 -19.98
CA GLU A 64 0.53 -12.44 -21.06
C GLU A 64 -0.22 -12.02 -22.32
N SER A 65 0.31 -11.03 -23.03
CA SER A 65 0.08 -10.92 -24.46
C SER A 65 0.81 -12.08 -25.12
N TYR A 66 0.16 -13.25 -25.19
CA TYR A 66 0.58 -14.29 -26.13
C TYR A 66 0.54 -13.69 -27.53
N TRP A 67 1.67 -13.83 -28.21
CA TRP A 67 1.86 -13.53 -29.62
C TRP A 67 0.61 -13.92 -30.43
N ALA A 68 -0.02 -12.93 -31.06
CA ALA A 68 -0.86 -13.22 -32.21
C ALA A 68 0.06 -13.79 -33.29
N GLN A 69 0.01 -15.12 -33.46
CA GLN A 69 0.30 -15.75 -34.75
C GLN A 69 -0.78 -15.35 -35.75
#